data_AF-A0A1A8DE23-F1
#
_entry.id   AF-A0A1A8DE23-F1
#
_cell.length_a   1.000
_cell.length_b   1.000
_cell.length_c   1.000
_cell.angle_alpha   90.00
_cell.angle_beta   90.00
_cell.angle_gamma   90.00
#
_symmetry.space_group_name_H-M   'P 1'
#
loop_
_entity.id
_entity.type
_entity.pdbx_description
1 polymer ?
#
loop_
_entity_poly.entity_id
_entity_poly.type
_entity_poly.pdbx_seq_one_letter_code
_entity_poly.pdbx_strand_id
1 'polypeptide(L)' 'MKDAIVYVDSREGAMTESGDIILSGAEVFAELGDVINGSKAAHRERTTVFKSLGMGVEDAVSAQL' A
#
# COMPACT_ATOMS: atom_id res chain seq x y z
N MET A 1 3.06 -4.00 -12.85
CA MET A 1 2.72 -2.86 -11.99
C MET A 1 2.93 -1.49 -12.64
N LYS A 2 3.82 -1.32 -13.62
CA LYS A 2 4.16 0.02 -14.14
C LYS A 2 2.97 0.87 -14.64
N ASP A 3 1.88 0.25 -15.08
CA ASP A 3 0.68 0.96 -15.55
C ASP A 3 -0.47 1.04 -14.52
N ALA A 4 -0.27 0.50 -13.31
CA ALA A 4 -1.29 0.49 -12.26
C ALA A 4 -1.04 1.60 -11.24
N ILE A 5 -2.12 2.10 -10.63
CA ILE A 5 -1.99 2.95 -9.44
C ILE A 5 -1.71 2.04 -8.24
N VAL A 6 -0.54 2.20 -7.62
CA VAL A 6 -0.06 1.33 -6.55
C VAL A 6 -0.33 1.98 -5.18
N TYR A 7 -1.08 1.26 -4.37
CA TYR A 7 -1.30 1.55 -2.96
C TYR A 7 -0.56 0.52 -2.11
N VAL A 8 -0.06 0.93 -0.95
CA VAL A 8 0.64 0.05 0.01
C VAL A 8 0.07 0.22 1.41
N ASP A 9 0.31 -0.73 2.30
CA ASP A 9 0.02 -0.59 3.73
C ASP A 9 1.02 0.36 4.40
N SER A 10 2.32 0.15 4.17
CA SER A 10 3.42 1.02 4.59
C SER A 10 4.40 1.24 3.45
N ARG A 11 4.74 2.51 3.18
CA ARG A 11 5.77 2.86 2.20
C ARG A 11 7.14 2.36 2.63
N GLU A 12 7.46 2.45 3.91
CA GLU A 12 8.72 1.97 4.46
C GLU A 12 8.88 0.45 4.24
N GLY A 13 7.86 -0.33 4.60
CA GLY A 13 7.86 -1.78 4.39
C GLY A 13 7.94 -2.13 2.90
N ALA A 14 7.12 -1.47 2.07
CA ALA A 14 7.09 -1.70 0.63
C ALA A 14 8.45 -1.46 -0.05
N MET A 15 9.18 -0.41 0.34
CA MET A 15 10.48 -0.11 -0.25
C MET A 15 11.61 -1.02 0.25
N THR A 16 11.39 -1.74 1.35
CA THR A 16 12.41 -2.58 2.01
C THR A 16 12.20 -4.07 1.72
N GLU A 17 10.94 -4.53 1.68
CA GLU A 17 10.60 -5.96 1.73
C GLU A 17 9.91 -6.44 0.44
N SER A 18 9.24 -5.55 -0.29
CA SER A 18 8.45 -5.94 -1.45
C SER A 18 9.31 -6.07 -2.71
N GLY A 19 9.72 -7.29 -3.05
CA GLY A 19 10.41 -7.57 -4.32
C GLY A 19 9.60 -7.10 -5.54
N ASP A 20 8.28 -7.16 -5.45
CA ASP A 20 7.34 -6.61 -6.41
C ASP A 20 7.59 -5.11 -6.67
N ILE A 21 7.74 -4.30 -5.62
CA ILE A 21 7.99 -2.84 -5.74
C ILE A 21 9.45 -2.59 -6.13
N ILE A 22 10.39 -3.21 -5.42
CA ILE A 22 11.84 -2.98 -5.58
C ILE A 22 12.31 -3.35 -6.99
N LEU A 23 11.94 -4.54 -7.48
CA LEU A 23 12.43 -5.03 -8.77
C LEU A 23 11.67 -4.41 -9.96
N SER A 24 10.40 -4.04 -9.77
CA SER A 24 9.65 -3.38 -10.84
C SER A 24 9.93 -1.87 -10.94
N GLY A 25 10.46 -1.27 -9.87
CA GLY A 25 10.64 0.17 -9.75
C GLY A 25 9.32 0.93 -9.77
N ALA A 26 8.22 0.29 -9.35
CA ALA A 26 6.90 0.90 -9.36
C ALA A 26 6.83 2.06 -8.36
N GLU A 27 6.25 3.19 -8.78
CA GLU A 27 6.01 4.32 -7.91
C GLU A 27 4.82 4.03 -6.98
N VAL A 28 5.04 4.19 -5.67
CA VAL A 28 3.98 4.08 -4.66
C VAL A 28 3.21 5.40 -4.60
N PHE A 29 1.95 5.37 -5.05
CA PHE A 29 1.08 6.55 -5.12
C PHE A 29 0.64 7.03 -3.72
N ALA A 30 0.14 6.12 -2.88
CA ALA A 30 -0.37 6.45 -1.55
C ALA A 30 -0.31 5.23 -0.60
N GLU A 31 -0.34 5.48 0.70
CA GLU A 31 -0.62 4.44 1.68
C GLU A 31 -2.13 4.22 1.81
N LEU A 32 -2.57 3.04 2.24
CA LEU A 32 -4.00 2.73 2.40
C LEU A 32 -4.64 3.65 3.44
N GLY A 33 -3.90 3.99 4.50
CA GLY A 33 -4.32 4.97 5.51
C GLY A 33 -4.62 6.36 4.93
N ASP A 34 -3.87 6.81 3.92
CA ASP A 34 -4.14 8.09 3.25
C ASP A 34 -5.50 8.09 2.53
N VAL A 35 -5.85 6.96 1.91
CA VAL A 35 -7.13 6.80 1.21
C VAL A 35 -8.28 6.76 2.21
N ILE A 36 -8.12 6.02 3.32
CA ILE A 36 -9.11 5.95 4.40
C ILE A 36 -9.35 7.33 5.02
N ASN A 37 -8.28 8.11 5.24
CA ASN A 37 -8.35 9.45 5.81
C ASN A 37 -8.78 10.53 4.81
N GLY A 38 -8.96 10.19 3.52
CA GLY A 38 -9.33 11.12 2.47
C GLY A 38 -8.24 12.11 2.05
N SER A 39 -6.99 11.92 2.49
CA SER A 39 -5.84 12.74 2.06
C SER A 39 -5.37 12.39 0.64
N LYS A 40 -5.70 11.18 0.16
CA LYS A 40 -5.43 10.71 -1.20
C LYS A 40 -6.68 10.08 -1.82
N ALA A 41 -6.83 10.20 -3.14
CA ALA A 41 -7.99 9.68 -3.86
C ALA A 41 -7.92 8.16 -4.07
N ALA A 42 -9.10 7.51 -4.05
CA ALA A 42 -9.28 6.14 -4.52
C ALA A 42 -9.60 6.13 -6.02
N HIS A 43 -8.65 5.70 -6.86
CA HIS A 43 -8.80 5.63 -8.32
C HIS A 43 -9.56 4.38 -8.78
N ARG A 44 -10.85 4.30 -8.42
CA ARG A 44 -11.73 3.13 -8.63
C ARG A 44 -11.95 2.78 -10.11
N GLU A 45 -11.72 3.73 -10.99
CA GLU A 45 -11.88 3.65 -12.45
C GLU A 45 -10.62 3.16 -13.18
N ARG A 46 -9.49 3.00 -12.47
CA ARG A 46 -8.21 2.53 -13.02
C ARG A 46 -7.91 1.11 -12.55
N THR A 47 -6.97 0.45 -13.23
CA THR A 47 -6.33 -0.73 -12.67
C THR A 47 -5.51 -0.30 -11.45
N THR A 48 -5.88 -0.80 -10.28
CA THR A 48 -5.20 -0.53 -9.01
C THR A 48 -4.56 -1.80 -8.45
N VAL A 49 -3.41 -1.66 -7.81
CA VAL A 49 -2.77 -2.74 -7.04
C VAL A 49 -2.65 -2.26 -5.60
N PHE A 50 -3.20 -3.02 -4.66
CA PHE A 50 -2.86 -2.89 -3.25
C PHE A 50 -1.79 -3.93 -2.93
N LYS A 51 -0.57 -3.48 -2.61
CA LYS A 51 0.51 -4.35 -2.19
C LYS A 51 0.58 -4.35 -0.67
N SER A 52 0.11 -5.45 -0.08
CA SER A 52 0.17 -5.69 1.36
C SER A 52 1.38 -6.55 1.72
N LEU A 53 2.03 -6.17 2.81
CA LEU A 53 3.11 -6.86 3.50
C LEU A 53 2.73 -7.20 4.95
N GLY A 54 1.77 -6.46 5.52
CA GLY A 54 1.36 -6.56 6.91
C GLY A 54 2.12 -5.56 7.78
N MET A 55 1.43 -5.00 8.77
CA MET A 55 2.03 -4.14 9.78
C MET A 55 1.70 -4.67 11.18
N GLY A 56 2.67 -4.66 12.10
CA GLY A 56 2.42 -5.15 13.46
C GLY A 56 1.29 -4.43 14.21
N VAL A 57 0.90 -3.21 13.79
CA VAL A 57 -0.28 -2.51 14.33
C VAL A 57 -1.60 -3.20 13.96
N GLU A 58 -1.67 -3.84 12.78
CA GLU A 58 -2.84 -4.60 12.33
C GLU A 58 -3.05 -5.81 13.24
N ASP A 59 -1.98 -6.50 13.62
CA ASP A 59 -1.99 -7.59 14.61
C ASP A 59 -2.35 -7.08 16.01
N ALA A 60 -1.73 -5.99 16.46
CA ALA A 60 -1.95 -5.45 17.81
C ALA A 60 -3.40 -5.04 18.06
N VAL A 61 -4.04 -4.38 17.07
CA VAL A 61 -5.47 -4.03 17.16
C VAL A 61 -6.33 -5.29 17.12
N SER A 62 -6.00 -6.26 16.25
CA SER A 62 -6.73 -7.53 16.17
C SER A 62 -6.69 -8.33 17.46
N ALA A 63 -5.56 -8.31 18.18
CA ALA A 63 -5.40 -8.99 19.47
C ALA A 63 -6.15 -8.31 20.63
N GLN A 64 -6.48 -7.03 20.49
CA GLN A 64 -7.23 -6.27 21.51
C GLN A 64 -8.77 -6.42 21.36
N LEU A 65 -9.26 -6.74 20.15
CA LEU A 65 -10.69 -6.91 19.84
C LEU A 65 -11.32 -8.08 20.60
#